data_AF-A0A059EAL0-F1
#
_entry.id   AF-A0A059EAL0-F1
#
_cell.length_a   1.000
_cell.length_b   1.000
_cell.length_c   1.000
_cell.angle_alpha   90.00
_cell.angle_beta   90.00
_cell.angle_gamma   90.00
#
_symmetry.space_group_name_H-M   'P 1'
#
loop_
_entity.id
_entity.type
_entity.pdbx_description
1 polymer ?
#
loop_
_entity_poly.entity_id
_entity_poly.type
_entity_poly.pdbx_seq_one_letter_code
_entity_poly.pdbx_strand_id
1 'polypeptide(L)'
;MAVDTSRDDQSGSKDAFTGGKLFDTVFARGMALVEETATYLDGPGREAAKTLPREPGLTYSAWSMELTTRLMQAASWLVMQKAVRDGEMRREEAAARKYRISREEPALDAAAQQGLGMPERFLDLVTRSEALFEQICRLDDALYGQSMAAEIPNPVIDQINQLQRAAENGAFDPLMVWHRAK
;
A
#
# COMPACT_ATOMS: atom_id res chain seq x y z
N MET A 1 30.67 -19.30 -28.56
CA MET A 1 30.86 -19.05 -27.13
C MET A 1 30.37 -17.65 -26.82
N ALA A 2 29.51 -17.57 -25.81
CA ALA A 2 29.08 -16.42 -24.99
C ALA A 2 28.59 -15.12 -25.65
N VAL A 3 27.33 -14.83 -25.29
CA VAL A 3 26.57 -13.59 -25.42
C VAL A 3 27.20 -12.48 -24.55
N ASP A 4 27.16 -11.22 -24.98
CA ASP A 4 27.32 -10.07 -24.09
C ASP A 4 26.06 -9.19 -24.20
N THR A 5 25.14 -9.46 -23.29
CA THR A 5 23.99 -8.60 -22.97
C THR A 5 24.42 -7.65 -21.87
N SER A 6 24.77 -6.43 -22.25
CA SER A 6 24.90 -5.30 -21.31
C SER A 6 23.82 -4.27 -21.66
N ARG A 7 22.61 -4.51 -21.17
CA ARG A 7 21.48 -3.56 -21.19
C ARG A 7 20.68 -3.65 -19.90
N ASP A 8 21.32 -3.38 -18.76
CA ASP A 8 20.65 -3.22 -17.47
C ASP A 8 21.44 -2.24 -16.62
N ASP A 9 21.21 -0.93 -16.76
CA ASP A 9 21.67 0.03 -15.74
C ASP A 9 20.91 1.38 -15.67
N GLN A 10 19.74 1.49 -16.34
CA GLN A 10 18.99 2.76 -16.37
C GLN A 10 17.69 2.75 -15.54
N SER A 11 17.33 1.63 -14.90
CA SER A 11 16.12 1.54 -14.08
C SER A 11 16.32 1.89 -12.60
N GLY A 12 17.55 1.77 -12.05
CA GLY A 12 17.80 1.91 -10.60
C GLY A 12 17.79 3.33 -10.03
N SER A 13 17.85 4.37 -10.88
CA SER A 13 18.10 5.75 -10.43
C SER A 13 16.83 6.58 -10.15
N LYS A 14 15.71 6.28 -10.82
CA LYS A 14 14.46 7.06 -10.67
C LYS A 14 13.64 6.71 -9.42
N ASP A 15 13.72 5.45 -8.98
CA ASP A 15 13.01 4.98 -7.78
C ASP A 15 13.69 5.44 -6.48
N ALA A 16 15.03 5.50 -6.47
CA ALA A 16 15.80 5.86 -5.28
C ALA A 16 15.67 7.35 -4.91
N PHE A 17 15.67 8.26 -5.89
CA PHE A 17 15.66 9.71 -5.64
C PHE A 17 14.28 10.23 -5.21
N THR A 18 13.21 9.63 -5.75
CA THR A 18 11.82 10.04 -5.45
C THR A 18 11.28 9.33 -4.19
N GLY A 19 11.69 8.09 -3.95
CA GLY A 19 11.26 7.32 -2.78
C GLY A 19 11.80 7.85 -1.45
N GLY A 20 13.06 8.29 -1.40
CA GLY A 20 13.71 8.72 -0.14
C GLY A 20 13.05 9.95 0.51
N LYS A 21 12.95 11.06 -0.23
CA LYS A 21 12.40 12.32 0.30
C LYS A 21 10.90 12.24 0.59
N LEU A 22 10.15 11.55 -0.26
CA LEU A 22 8.73 11.31 -0.05
C LEU A 22 8.51 10.48 1.22
N PHE A 23 9.29 9.42 1.40
CA PHE A 23 9.23 8.58 2.58
C PHE A 23 9.55 9.37 3.86
N ASP A 24 10.63 10.16 3.89
CA ASP A 24 10.99 10.96 5.07
C ASP A 24 9.86 11.90 5.49
N THR A 25 9.19 12.52 4.51
CA THR A 25 8.04 13.40 4.76
C THR A 25 6.85 12.63 5.34
N VAL A 26 6.53 11.45 4.78
CA VAL A 26 5.44 10.61 5.26
C VAL A 26 5.74 10.03 6.64
N PHE A 27 6.99 9.61 6.88
CA PHE A 27 7.48 9.10 8.14
C PHE A 27 7.34 10.15 9.24
N ALA A 28 7.88 11.36 9.02
CA ALA A 28 7.79 12.46 9.97
C ALA A 28 6.32 12.84 10.25
N ARG A 29 5.50 12.95 9.20
CA ARG A 29 4.06 13.24 9.34
C ARG A 29 3.33 12.14 10.11
N GLY A 30 3.67 10.88 9.87
CA GLY A 30 3.09 9.73 10.55
C GLY A 30 3.42 9.72 12.03
N MET A 31 4.69 9.88 12.39
CA MET A 31 5.11 9.93 13.80
C MET A 31 4.51 11.14 14.53
N ALA A 32 4.48 12.31 13.88
CA ALA A 32 3.85 13.51 14.45
C ALA A 32 2.34 13.31 14.70
N LEU A 33 1.63 12.63 13.79
CA LEU A 33 0.20 12.36 13.96
C LEU A 33 -0.08 11.35 15.09
N VAL A 34 0.79 10.35 15.27
CA VAL A 34 0.74 9.41 16.40
C VAL A 34 0.88 10.17 17.72
N GLU A 35 1.90 11.02 17.83
CA GLU A 35 2.16 11.83 19.03
C GLU A 35 1.02 12.81 19.32
N GLU A 36 0.52 13.51 18.29
CA GLU A 36 -0.59 14.45 18.42
C GLU A 36 -1.86 13.74 18.88
N THR A 37 -2.14 12.55 18.35
CA THR A 37 -3.30 11.73 18.73
C THR A 37 -3.18 11.24 20.17
N ALA A 38 -2.01 10.73 20.58
CA ALA A 38 -1.78 10.30 21.95
C ALA A 38 -1.98 11.47 22.94
N THR A 39 -1.37 12.63 22.64
CA THR A 39 -1.52 13.86 23.45
C THR A 39 -2.98 14.31 23.53
N TYR A 40 -3.73 14.20 22.43
CA TYR A 40 -5.15 14.53 22.43
C TYR A 40 -5.96 13.56 23.30
N LEU A 41 -5.82 12.25 23.09
CA LEU A 41 -6.62 11.23 23.78
C LEU A 41 -6.33 11.19 25.29
N ASP A 42 -5.09 11.41 25.70
CA ASP A 42 -4.70 11.43 27.12
C ASP A 42 -5.09 12.74 27.84
N GLY A 43 -5.30 13.83 27.09
CA GLY A 43 -5.61 15.15 27.62
C GLY A 43 -7.00 15.65 27.18
N PRO A 44 -7.08 16.64 26.27
CA PRO A 44 -8.35 17.29 25.91
C PRO A 44 -9.46 16.33 25.44
N GLY A 45 -9.10 15.26 24.73
CA GLY A 45 -10.04 14.24 24.26
C GLY A 45 -10.72 13.48 25.39
N ARG A 46 -10.00 13.22 26.49
CA ARG A 46 -10.56 12.60 27.68
C ARG A 46 -11.60 13.48 28.36
N GLU A 47 -11.37 14.78 28.42
CA GLU A 47 -12.34 15.73 28.99
C GLU A 47 -13.55 15.91 28.07
N ALA A 48 -13.32 16.01 26.76
CA ALA A 48 -14.40 16.07 25.78
C ALA A 48 -15.31 14.84 25.88
N ALA A 49 -14.74 13.64 25.97
CA ALA A 49 -15.47 12.38 26.08
C ALA A 49 -16.44 12.32 27.27
N LYS A 50 -16.11 12.96 28.41
CA LYS A 50 -16.98 12.99 29.60
C LYS A 50 -18.22 13.85 29.43
N THR A 51 -18.12 14.88 28.60
CA THR A 51 -19.21 15.85 28.37
C THR A 51 -20.13 15.46 27.22
N LEU A 52 -19.76 14.44 26.45
CA LEU A 52 -20.53 14.00 25.30
C LEU A 52 -21.86 13.36 25.70
N PRO A 53 -22.95 13.65 24.96
CA PRO A 53 -24.18 12.86 25.04
C PRO A 53 -23.93 11.38 24.71
N ARG A 54 -24.85 10.50 25.13
CA ARG A 54 -24.68 9.05 25.04
C ARG A 54 -24.33 8.55 23.62
N GLU A 55 -25.04 9.01 22.59
CA GLU A 55 -24.78 8.57 21.21
C GLU A 55 -23.40 8.98 20.69
N PRO A 56 -23.02 10.28 20.63
CA PRO A 56 -21.69 10.67 20.17
C PRO A 56 -20.58 10.17 21.10
N GLY A 57 -20.85 9.92 22.39
CA GLY A 57 -19.89 9.30 23.30
C GLY A 57 -19.58 7.83 22.95
N LEU A 58 -20.58 7.06 22.51
CA LEU A 58 -20.38 5.69 22.02
C LEU A 58 -19.57 5.68 20.73
N THR A 59 -19.93 6.54 19.77
CA THR A 59 -19.18 6.70 18.51
C THR A 59 -17.74 7.12 18.78
N TYR A 60 -17.52 8.12 19.65
CA TYR A 60 -16.18 8.59 20.03
C TYR A 60 -15.33 7.46 20.61
N SER A 61 -15.91 6.62 21.48
CA SER A 61 -15.18 5.51 22.11
C SER A 61 -14.76 4.46 21.08
N ALA A 62 -15.67 4.07 20.17
CA ALA A 62 -15.37 3.12 19.11
C ALA A 62 -14.31 3.67 18.14
N TRP A 63 -14.49 4.90 17.66
CA TRP A 63 -13.60 5.53 16.69
C TRP A 63 -12.24 5.85 17.28
N SER A 64 -12.14 6.11 18.59
CA SER A 64 -10.84 6.34 19.25
C SER A 64 -9.99 5.06 19.24
N MET A 65 -10.59 3.90 19.52
CA MET A 65 -9.89 2.61 19.45
C MET A 65 -9.46 2.30 18.01
N GLU A 66 -10.35 2.52 17.05
CA GLU A 66 -10.07 2.31 15.63
C GLU A 66 -8.95 3.23 15.13
N LEU A 67 -9.01 4.52 15.48
CA LEU A 67 -7.97 5.50 15.19
C LEU A 67 -6.60 5.07 15.71
N THR A 68 -6.51 4.65 16.98
CA THR A 68 -5.24 4.20 17.57
C THR A 68 -4.70 2.94 16.90
N THR A 69 -5.57 1.98 16.60
CA THR A 69 -5.19 0.74 15.93
C THR A 69 -4.65 1.01 14.54
N ARG A 70 -5.34 1.87 13.77
CA ARG A 70 -4.91 2.29 12.43
C ARG A 70 -3.57 3.02 12.46
N LEU A 71 -3.39 3.96 13.38
CA LEU A 71 -2.14 4.68 13.53
C LEU A 71 -0.99 3.76 13.93
N MET A 72 -1.25 2.76 14.77
CA MET A 72 -0.26 1.75 15.14
C MET A 72 0.16 0.87 13.95
N GLN A 73 -0.81 0.43 13.14
CA GLN A 73 -0.53 -0.31 11.90
C GLN A 73 0.31 0.52 10.93
N ALA A 74 -0.07 1.78 10.70
CA ALA A 74 0.67 2.72 9.87
C ALA A 74 2.11 2.95 10.40
N ALA A 75 2.26 3.18 11.71
CA ALA A 75 3.55 3.36 12.35
C ALA A 75 4.44 2.12 12.20
N SER A 76 3.88 0.93 12.40
CA SER A 76 4.61 -0.33 12.26
C SER A 76 5.17 -0.51 10.84
N TRP A 77 4.36 -0.20 9.83
CA TRP A 77 4.80 -0.23 8.42
C TRP A 77 5.90 0.81 8.15
N LEU A 78 5.75 2.03 8.67
CA LEU A 78 6.75 3.09 8.50
C LEU A 78 8.10 2.74 9.16
N VAL A 79 8.09 2.16 10.35
CA VAL A 79 9.31 1.71 11.04
C VAL A 79 9.97 0.57 10.27
N MET A 80 9.17 -0.38 9.78
CA MET A 80 9.66 -1.47 8.93
C MET A 80 10.35 -0.93 7.67
N GLN A 81 9.75 0.02 6.97
CA GLN A 81 10.36 0.63 5.78
C GLN A 81 11.63 1.42 6.09
N LYS A 82 11.68 2.07 7.24
CA LYS A 82 12.90 2.71 7.71
C LYS A 82 14.03 1.68 7.88
N ALA A 83 13.75 0.52 8.48
CA ALA A 83 14.73 -0.56 8.61
C ALA A 83 15.21 -1.09 7.23
N VAL A 84 14.30 -1.22 6.26
CA VAL A 84 14.68 -1.58 4.88
C VAL A 84 15.63 -0.56 4.25
N ARG A 85 15.29 0.72 4.40
CA ARG A 85 16.07 1.82 3.84
C ARG A 85 17.44 1.95 4.51
N ASP A 86 17.49 1.78 5.83
CA ASP A 86 18.72 1.87 6.60
C ASP A 86 19.61 0.61 6.43
N GLY A 87 19.13 -0.39 5.67
CA GLY A 87 19.86 -1.62 5.33
C GLY A 87 19.80 -2.70 6.41
N GLU A 88 19.01 -2.50 7.46
CA GLU A 88 18.81 -3.42 8.57
C GLU A 88 17.86 -4.57 8.22
N MET A 89 17.04 -4.41 7.18
CA MET A 89 16.13 -5.45 6.68
C MET A 89 16.19 -5.56 5.16
N ARG A 90 16.12 -6.79 4.63
CA ARG A 90 16.10 -7.03 3.19
C ARG A 90 14.74 -6.68 2.59
N ARG A 91 14.72 -6.21 1.33
CA ARG A 91 13.48 -5.84 0.63
C ARG A 91 12.55 -7.05 0.43
N GLU A 92 13.10 -8.23 0.21
CA GLU A 92 12.34 -9.47 0.03
C GLU A 92 11.65 -9.89 1.34
N GLU A 93 12.30 -9.64 2.49
CA GLU A 93 11.71 -9.88 3.80
C GLU A 93 10.56 -8.92 4.10
N ALA A 94 10.70 -7.67 3.66
CA ALA A 94 9.67 -6.64 3.76
C ALA A 94 8.40 -6.95 2.94
N ALA A 95 8.55 -7.69 1.84
CA ALA A 95 7.44 -8.09 0.98
C ALA A 95 6.54 -9.19 1.60
N ALA A 96 6.95 -9.78 2.73
CA ALA A 96 6.18 -10.81 3.40
C ALA A 96 4.81 -10.28 3.86
N ARG A 97 3.76 -11.12 3.73
CA ARG A 97 2.37 -10.76 4.05
C ARG A 97 2.18 -10.12 5.44
N LYS A 98 2.99 -10.52 6.43
CA LYS A 98 2.94 -9.99 7.80
C LYS A 98 3.31 -8.50 7.92
N TYR A 99 3.99 -7.94 6.93
CA TYR A 99 4.41 -6.54 6.91
C TYR A 99 3.67 -5.71 5.87
N ARG A 100 2.82 -6.35 5.06
CA ARG A 100 1.93 -5.67 4.11
C ARG A 100 0.83 -4.95 4.90
N ILE A 101 0.42 -3.79 4.42
CA ILE A 101 -0.64 -2.99 5.04
C ILE A 101 -1.81 -2.86 4.08
N SER A 102 -2.95 -3.37 4.49
CA SER A 102 -4.19 -3.34 3.72
C SER A 102 -5.33 -2.80 4.56
N ARG A 103 -6.27 -2.14 3.90
CA ARG A 103 -7.52 -1.71 4.53
C ARG A 103 -8.45 -2.91 4.68
N GLU A 104 -8.67 -3.36 5.91
CA GLU A 104 -9.64 -4.42 6.23
C GLU A 104 -11.02 -3.84 6.54
N GLU A 105 -11.05 -2.66 7.18
CA GLU A 105 -12.27 -1.99 7.63
C GLU A 105 -12.66 -0.82 6.72
N PRO A 106 -13.96 -0.48 6.60
CA PRO A 106 -14.40 0.71 5.89
C PRO A 106 -13.74 1.99 6.42
N ALA A 107 -13.61 3.00 5.57
CA ALA A 107 -13.10 4.30 6.01
C ALA A 107 -14.05 4.98 6.99
N LEU A 108 -13.48 5.61 8.02
CA LEU A 108 -14.22 6.49 8.90
C LEU A 108 -14.60 7.77 8.15
N ASP A 109 -15.91 7.98 8.00
CA ASP A 109 -16.43 9.20 7.41
C ASP A 109 -16.59 10.29 8.47
N ALA A 110 -15.50 11.01 8.73
CA ALA A 110 -15.50 12.13 9.66
C ALA A 110 -16.52 13.22 9.28
N ALA A 111 -16.80 13.41 7.98
CA ALA A 111 -17.76 14.42 7.52
C ALA A 111 -19.20 14.05 7.91
N ALA A 112 -19.55 12.76 7.88
CA ALA A 112 -20.86 12.28 8.32
C ALA A 112 -21.13 12.52 9.83
N GLN A 113 -20.08 12.68 10.63
CA GLN A 113 -20.18 12.95 12.07
C GLN A 113 -20.06 14.44 12.44
N GLN A 114 -19.81 15.32 11.45
CA GLN A 114 -19.76 16.76 11.68
C GLN A 114 -21.14 17.28 12.11
N GLY A 115 -21.17 18.11 13.17
CA GLY A 115 -22.41 18.68 13.69
C GLY A 115 -23.26 17.74 14.56
N LEU A 116 -22.88 16.46 14.72
CA LEU A 116 -23.59 15.49 15.58
C LEU A 116 -23.10 15.50 17.05
N GLY A 117 -22.44 16.57 17.47
CA GLY A 117 -21.90 16.74 18.82
C GLY A 117 -20.50 16.14 19.03
N MET A 118 -19.86 15.58 18.00
CA MET A 118 -18.47 15.14 18.06
C MET A 118 -17.48 16.31 18.14
N PRO A 119 -16.37 16.20 18.88
CA PRO A 119 -15.35 17.26 18.95
C PRO A 119 -14.67 17.45 17.60
N GLU A 120 -14.62 18.70 17.09
CA GLU A 120 -14.02 19.01 15.78
C GLU A 120 -12.56 18.56 15.69
N ARG A 121 -11.79 18.74 16.77
CA ARG A 121 -10.39 18.31 16.82
C ARG A 121 -10.23 16.79 16.67
N PHE A 122 -11.16 16.00 17.19
CA PHE A 122 -11.15 14.56 17.01
C PHE A 122 -11.43 14.18 15.55
N LEU A 123 -12.40 14.85 14.92
CA LEU A 123 -12.73 14.64 13.50
C LEU A 123 -11.57 15.01 12.57
N ASP A 124 -10.81 16.06 12.89
CA ASP A 124 -9.58 16.41 12.16
C ASP A 124 -8.53 15.30 12.24
N LEU A 125 -8.27 14.78 13.45
CA LEU A 125 -7.33 13.66 13.66
C LEU A 125 -7.76 12.42 12.88
N VAL A 126 -9.04 12.07 12.91
CA VAL A 126 -9.60 10.96 12.12
C VAL A 126 -9.36 11.18 10.63
N THR A 127 -9.72 12.36 10.10
CA THR A 127 -9.53 12.71 8.69
C THR A 127 -8.06 12.61 8.25
N ARG A 128 -7.15 13.16 9.06
CA ARG A 128 -5.70 13.11 8.78
C ARG A 128 -5.16 11.68 8.87
N SER A 129 -5.66 10.86 9.79
CA SER A 129 -5.28 9.46 9.93
C SER A 129 -5.71 8.63 8.72
N GLU A 130 -6.90 8.88 8.21
CA GLU A 130 -7.45 8.21 7.03
C GLU A 130 -6.62 8.53 5.78
N ALA A 131 -6.32 9.82 5.56
CA ALA A 131 -5.50 10.26 4.46
C ALA A 131 -4.06 9.70 4.53
N LEU A 132 -3.48 9.62 5.73
CA LEU A 132 -2.17 9.01 5.95
C LEU A 132 -2.20 7.52 5.64
N PHE A 133 -3.16 6.79 6.19
CA PHE A 133 -3.29 5.34 6.01
C PHE A 133 -3.49 4.98 4.54
N GLU A 134 -4.38 5.70 3.83
CA GLU A 134 -4.60 5.50 2.40
C GLU A 134 -3.33 5.77 1.58
N GLN A 135 -2.59 6.84 1.91
CA GLN A 135 -1.31 7.12 1.27
C GLN A 135 -0.28 6.01 1.50
N ILE A 136 -0.25 5.43 2.70
CA ILE A 136 0.65 4.31 3.03
C ILE A 136 0.25 3.05 2.27
N CYS A 137 -1.04 2.70 2.20
CA CYS A 137 -1.50 1.56 1.38
C CYS A 137 -1.11 1.71 -0.09
N ARG A 138 -1.32 2.90 -0.68
CA ARG A 138 -0.88 3.17 -2.06
C ARG A 138 0.63 3.03 -2.23
N LEU A 139 1.42 3.43 -1.24
CA LEU A 139 2.87 3.31 -1.26
C LEU A 139 3.30 1.83 -1.13
N ASP A 140 2.67 1.06 -0.26
CA ASP A 140 2.87 -0.38 -0.11
C ASP A 140 2.56 -1.14 -1.42
N ASP A 141 1.44 -0.82 -2.06
CA ASP A 141 1.07 -1.41 -3.35
C ASP A 141 2.02 -0.99 -4.48
N ALA A 142 2.49 0.26 -4.49
CA ALA A 142 3.49 0.71 -5.46
C ALA A 142 4.84 -0.02 -5.27
N LEU A 143 5.23 -0.32 -4.03
CA LEU A 143 6.50 -0.97 -3.71
C LEU A 143 6.46 -2.50 -3.89
N TYR A 144 5.34 -3.15 -3.56
CA TYR A 144 5.24 -4.61 -3.48
C TYR A 144 4.08 -5.22 -4.27
N GLY A 145 3.10 -4.43 -4.73
CA GLY A 145 1.92 -4.91 -5.46
C GLY A 145 2.22 -5.44 -6.86
N GLN A 146 3.27 -4.94 -7.52
CA GLN A 146 3.67 -5.41 -8.85
C GLN A 146 4.27 -6.82 -8.86
N SER A 147 4.89 -7.25 -7.75
CA SER A 147 5.41 -8.63 -7.62
C SER A 147 4.30 -9.68 -7.55
N MET A 148 3.08 -9.33 -7.12
CA MET A 148 1.93 -10.25 -7.08
C MET A 148 1.10 -10.24 -8.38
N ALA A 149 1.06 -9.14 -9.12
CA ALA A 149 0.33 -9.07 -10.39
C ALA A 149 0.93 -9.97 -11.48
N ALA A 150 2.22 -10.30 -11.37
CA ALA A 150 2.90 -11.26 -12.26
C ALA A 150 2.45 -12.72 -12.06
N GLU A 151 1.72 -13.03 -10.98
CA GLU A 151 1.26 -14.40 -10.67
C GLU A 151 -0.15 -14.71 -11.17
N ILE A 152 -0.89 -13.74 -11.73
CA ILE A 152 -2.17 -14.05 -12.40
C ILE A 152 -1.82 -14.55 -13.80
N PRO A 153 -2.00 -15.85 -14.11
CA PRO A 153 -1.74 -16.36 -15.45
C PRO A 153 -2.67 -15.63 -16.40
N ASN A 154 -2.12 -14.92 -17.39
CA ASN A 154 -2.93 -14.31 -18.44
C ASN A 154 -3.12 -15.36 -19.54
N PRO A 155 -4.26 -16.06 -19.58
CA PRO A 155 -4.47 -17.19 -20.49
C PRO A 155 -4.37 -16.78 -21.96
N VAL A 156 -4.64 -15.50 -22.28
CA VAL A 156 -4.53 -14.97 -23.64
C VAL A 156 -3.07 -14.83 -24.06
N ILE A 157 -2.21 -14.35 -23.16
CA ILE A 157 -0.77 -14.25 -23.41
C ILE A 157 -0.16 -15.65 -23.57
N ASP A 158 -0.56 -16.61 -22.74
CA ASP A 158 -0.12 -17.99 -22.88
C ASP A 158 -0.55 -18.61 -24.22
N GLN A 159 -1.78 -18.36 -24.67
CA GLN A 159 -2.27 -18.79 -25.98
C GLN A 159 -1.50 -18.14 -27.14
N ILE A 160 -1.20 -16.84 -27.07
CA ILE A 160 -0.40 -16.14 -28.08
C ILE A 160 1.02 -16.70 -28.14
N ASN A 161 1.65 -16.95 -26.99
CA ASN A 161 2.98 -17.55 -26.92
C ASN A 161 2.99 -18.99 -27.48
N GLN A 162 1.94 -19.79 -27.24
CA GLN A 162 1.80 -21.12 -27.84
C GLN A 162 1.66 -21.04 -29.36
N LEU A 163 0.87 -20.10 -29.88
CA LEU A 163 0.72 -19.89 -31.33
C LEU A 163 2.04 -19.44 -31.98
N GLN A 164 2.78 -18.55 -31.34
CA GLN A 164 4.11 -18.13 -31.81
C GLN A 164 5.09 -19.30 -31.87
N ARG A 165 5.16 -20.12 -30.81
CA ARG A 165 5.99 -21.34 -30.81
C ARG A 165 5.57 -22.35 -31.88
N ALA A 166 4.27 -22.51 -32.11
CA ALA A 166 3.77 -23.38 -33.18
C ALA A 166 4.11 -22.85 -34.59
N ALA A 167 4.08 -21.53 -34.77
CA ALA A 167 4.47 -20.87 -36.01
C ALA A 167 5.98 -21.00 -36.27
N GLU A 168 6.82 -20.84 -35.24
CA GLU A 168 8.28 -21.02 -35.33
C GLU A 168 8.69 -22.47 -35.61
N ASN A 169 7.95 -23.44 -35.09
CA ASN A 169 8.18 -24.86 -35.33
C ASN A 169 7.65 -25.36 -36.70
N GLY A 170 7.23 -24.46 -37.58
CA GLY A 170 6.83 -24.81 -38.95
C GLY A 170 5.48 -25.53 -39.06
N ALA A 171 4.63 -25.49 -38.03
CA ALA A 171 3.28 -26.08 -38.10
C ALA A 171 2.39 -25.40 -39.16
N PHE A 172 2.74 -24.18 -39.54
CA PHE A 172 2.12 -23.38 -40.59
C PHE A 172 3.05 -23.22 -41.81
N ASP A 173 3.69 -24.29 -42.26
CA ASP A 173 4.38 -24.28 -43.56
C ASP A 173 3.36 -24.40 -44.70
N PRO A 174 3.07 -23.31 -45.46
CA PRO A 174 2.06 -23.33 -46.51
C PRO A 174 2.45 -24.24 -47.70
N LEU A 175 3.70 -24.70 -47.78
CA LEU A 175 4.15 -25.63 -48.84
C LEU A 175 3.87 -27.10 -48.51
N MET A 176 3.62 -27.45 -47.24
CA MET A 176 3.28 -28.82 -46.83
C MET A 176 1.89 -29.26 -47.31
N VAL A 177 0.94 -28.33 -47.46
CA VAL A 177 -0.45 -28.64 -47.83
C VAL A 177 -0.57 -29.11 -49.29
N TRP A 178 0.36 -28.70 -50.16
CA TRP A 178 0.32 -28.99 -51.59
C TRP A 178 1.04 -30.28 -52.00
N HIS A 179 1.78 -30.93 -51.08
CA HIS A 179 2.52 -32.16 -51.39
C HIS A 179 1.70 -33.46 -51.28
N ARG A 180 0.41 -33.38 -50.90
CA ARG A 180 -0.45 -34.57 -50.69
C ARG A 180 -1.39 -34.92 -51.86
N ALA A 181 -1.25 -34.26 -53.00
CA ALA A 181 -2.00 -34.59 -54.21
C ALA A 181 -1.06 -35.17 -55.29
N LYS A 182 -0.72 -36.46 -55.15
CA LYS A 182 -0.36 -37.31 -56.29
C LYS A 182 -0.65 -38.77 -56.00
#